data_AF-A0A8J4V8C0-F1
#
_entry.id   AF-A0A8J4V8C0-F1
#
_cell.length_a   1.000
_cell.length_b   1.000
_cell.length_c   1.000
_cell.angle_alpha   90.00
_cell.angle_beta   90.00
_cell.angle_gamma   90.00
#
_symmetry.space_group_name_H-M   'P 1'
#
loop_
_entity.id
_entity.type
_entity.pdbx_description
1 polymer ?
#
loop_
_entity_poly.entity_id
_entity_poly.type
_entity_poly.pdbx_seq_one_letter_code
_entity_poly.pdbx_strand_id
1 'polypeptide(L)'
;MNEDDDFSIDPITLLPMDNAVTTSCGHSFSESSIKDWLEKNQSCPLCNTKINASMLIPNYSLREAIIQLKNKSIDISSSPQLLSNSNNDNSNSSNNNSSNDIIINNNNSSISSISNNNNNNKESIEPDLPKTTYVREIIEREAKEGATLIVDSTSNEVFMNFFFGNVYYRTSGGIWYCHAMIEYALKRARVWGIFQNNSNKMLGIMICQPPNETGISIYQMIKSGMLAAPLHMGVKPLAKVLRTYEFTEKVHQQHTRGKLHWYINCITVHPSKQKSGYGKELISTVLRLADSQRVHCYTECDKASLDFFTSLDFYIVKYYEHEFYPNFYVLMRAPQERL
;
A
#
# COMPACT_ATOMS: atom_id res chain seq x y z
N MET A 1 1.54 9.29 22.82
CA MET A 1 1.78 9.76 21.45
C MET A 1 3.20 9.40 21.09
N ASN A 2 3.40 8.74 19.95
CA ASN A 2 4.64 8.69 19.17
C ASN A 2 4.21 8.19 17.78
N GLU A 3 3.80 9.16 16.97
CA GLU A 3 3.75 9.13 15.51
C GLU A 3 5.18 9.06 15.00
N ASP A 4 5.38 8.39 13.86
CA ASP A 4 6.24 8.82 12.75
C ASP A 4 6.28 7.65 11.75
N ASP A 5 5.46 7.74 10.70
CA ASP A 5 5.85 7.18 9.41
C ASP A 5 7.21 7.79 9.09
N ASP A 6 8.24 6.97 8.85
CA ASP A 6 9.61 7.45 8.72
C ASP A 6 9.79 8.17 7.37
N PHE A 7 9.27 9.39 7.31
CA PHE A 7 9.36 10.34 6.21
C PHE A 7 10.82 10.68 5.87
N SER A 8 11.79 10.19 6.66
CA SER A 8 13.21 10.32 6.43
C SER A 8 13.77 9.34 5.41
N ILE A 9 13.05 8.27 5.02
CA ILE A 9 13.59 7.20 4.17
C ILE A 9 13.33 7.45 2.69
N ASP A 10 14.39 7.32 1.88
CA ASP A 10 14.34 7.45 0.43
C ASP A 10 13.55 6.30 -0.20
N PRO A 11 12.46 6.57 -0.95
CA PRO A 11 11.67 5.52 -1.58
C PRO A 11 12.40 4.69 -2.65
N ILE A 12 13.51 5.20 -3.22
CA ILE A 12 14.31 4.49 -4.23
C ILE A 12 15.36 3.60 -3.57
N THR A 13 16.12 4.14 -2.61
CA THR A 13 17.29 3.46 -2.03
C THR A 13 16.99 2.75 -0.73
N LEU A 14 15.86 3.06 -0.08
CA LEU A 14 15.48 2.58 1.25
C LEU A 14 16.48 2.93 2.36
N LEU A 15 17.32 3.93 2.11
CA LEU A 15 18.24 4.52 3.08
C LEU A 15 17.71 5.89 3.52
N PRO A 16 18.15 6.42 4.68
CA PRO A 16 17.82 7.79 5.06
C PRO A 16 18.18 8.76 3.94
N MET A 17 17.22 9.59 3.52
CA MET A 17 17.39 10.51 2.39
C MET A 17 18.59 11.42 2.64
N ASP A 18 19.45 11.49 1.64
CA ASP A 18 20.52 12.47 1.59
C ASP A 18 20.14 13.57 0.61
N ASN A 19 20.31 14.82 1.03
CA ASN A 19 19.94 15.99 0.22
C ASN A 19 18.51 15.91 -0.33
N ALA A 20 17.51 15.63 0.51
CA ALA A 20 16.12 15.43 0.09
C ALA A 20 15.59 16.50 -0.89
N VAL A 21 14.98 16.06 -1.98
CA VAL A 21 14.32 16.88 -3.00
C VAL A 21 12.89 16.42 -3.21
N THR A 22 11.99 17.34 -3.49
CA THR A 22 10.58 17.09 -3.77
C THR A 22 10.30 17.26 -5.26
N THR A 23 9.53 16.33 -5.80
CA THR A 23 9.02 16.37 -7.18
C THR A 23 7.76 17.22 -7.28
N SER A 24 7.37 17.64 -8.49
CA SER A 24 6.12 18.42 -8.71
C SER A 24 4.84 17.67 -8.31
N CYS A 25 4.90 16.34 -8.17
CA CYS A 25 3.81 15.52 -7.67
C CYS A 25 3.79 15.36 -6.13
N GLY A 26 4.70 16.01 -5.41
CA GLY A 26 4.73 16.06 -3.94
C GLY A 26 5.55 14.97 -3.26
N HIS A 27 6.12 14.02 -4.01
CA HIS A 27 6.96 12.96 -3.44
C HIS A 27 8.40 13.42 -3.23
N SER A 28 9.01 13.01 -2.12
CA SER A 28 10.40 13.32 -1.76
C SER A 28 11.34 12.11 -1.93
N PHE A 29 12.57 12.38 -2.35
CA PHE A 29 13.63 11.38 -2.59
C PHE A 29 15.00 11.96 -2.25
N SER A 30 16.04 11.13 -2.13
CA SER A 30 17.42 11.65 -2.16
C SER A 30 17.70 12.26 -3.53
N GLU A 31 18.45 13.35 -3.57
CA GLU A 31 18.73 14.06 -4.83
C GLU A 31 19.47 13.19 -5.85
N SER A 32 20.45 12.41 -5.41
CA SER A 32 21.23 11.51 -6.27
C SER A 32 20.35 10.41 -6.86
N SER A 33 19.57 9.72 -6.01
CA SER A 33 18.78 8.57 -6.42
C SER A 33 17.70 8.92 -7.44
N ILE A 34 17.00 10.04 -7.25
CA ILE A 34 15.98 10.48 -8.21
C ILE A 34 16.59 11.00 -9.50
N LYS A 35 17.78 11.61 -9.47
CA LYS A 35 18.47 12.02 -10.71
C LYS A 35 18.90 10.82 -11.53
N ASP A 36 19.53 9.82 -10.91
CA ASP A 36 19.92 8.56 -11.58
C ASP A 36 18.71 7.82 -12.16
N TRP A 37 17.56 7.85 -11.46
CA TRP A 37 16.30 7.34 -11.98
C TRP A 37 15.83 8.12 -13.20
N LEU A 38 15.92 9.46 -13.15
CA LEU A 38 15.44 10.36 -14.18
C LEU A 38 16.26 10.34 -15.47
N GLU A 39 17.52 9.91 -15.41
CA GLU A 39 18.34 9.66 -16.61
C GLU A 39 17.78 8.53 -17.48
N LYS A 40 17.13 7.55 -16.85
CA LYS A 40 16.58 6.35 -17.52
C LYS A 40 15.08 6.43 -17.71
N ASN A 41 14.38 7.21 -16.89
CA ASN A 41 12.92 7.27 -16.84
C ASN A 41 12.45 8.73 -16.71
N GLN A 42 11.48 9.17 -17.50
CA GLN A 42 10.96 10.55 -17.41
C GLN A 42 9.70 10.67 -16.52
N SER A 43 9.64 9.90 -15.43
CA SER A 43 8.49 9.87 -14.53
C SER A 43 8.85 9.57 -13.08
N CYS A 44 7.97 9.95 -12.16
CA CYS A 44 8.12 9.71 -10.73
C CYS A 44 8.01 8.20 -10.43
N PRO A 45 8.95 7.62 -9.65
CA PRO A 45 8.90 6.20 -9.30
C PRO A 45 7.62 5.77 -8.56
N LEU A 46 6.98 6.69 -7.83
CA LEU A 46 5.86 6.39 -6.95
C LEU A 46 4.49 6.50 -7.62
N CYS A 47 4.28 7.54 -8.42
CA CYS A 47 2.96 7.84 -9.01
C CYS A 47 2.97 7.90 -10.54
N ASN A 48 4.14 7.70 -11.18
CA ASN A 48 4.32 7.75 -12.62
C ASN A 48 3.97 9.11 -13.28
N THR A 49 3.78 10.17 -12.51
CA THR A 49 3.64 11.53 -13.05
C THR A 49 4.92 11.90 -13.80
N LYS A 50 4.78 12.45 -15.01
CA LYS A 50 5.92 12.93 -15.80
C LYS A 50 6.65 14.05 -15.05
N ILE A 51 7.94 13.83 -14.81
CA ILE A 51 8.83 14.78 -14.13
C ILE A 51 10.19 14.71 -14.82
N ASN A 52 11.00 15.74 -14.63
CA ASN A 52 12.38 15.77 -15.09
C ASN A 52 13.28 16.39 -14.02
N ALA A 53 14.61 16.29 -14.20
CA ALA A 53 15.57 16.75 -13.20
C ALA A 53 15.48 18.25 -12.89
N SER A 54 15.05 19.08 -13.86
CA SER A 54 14.86 20.52 -13.64
C SER A 54 13.63 20.88 -12.80
N MET A 55 12.71 19.93 -12.59
CA MET A 55 11.51 20.10 -11.76
C MET A 55 11.71 19.65 -10.31
N LEU A 56 12.93 19.26 -9.93
CA LEU A 56 13.26 18.86 -8.56
C LEU A 56 13.50 20.10 -7.71
N ILE A 57 12.78 20.19 -6.60
CA ILE A 57 12.86 21.32 -5.67
C ILE A 57 13.53 20.83 -4.38
N PRO A 58 14.65 21.42 -3.94
CA PRO A 58 15.25 21.08 -2.65
C PRO A 58 14.26 21.22 -1.50
N ASN A 59 14.18 20.19 -0.66
CA ASN A 59 13.32 20.18 0.51
C ASN A 59 14.17 20.41 1.77
N TYR A 60 14.57 21.65 2.01
CA TYR A 60 15.46 22.02 3.13
C TYR A 60 14.87 21.65 4.49
N SER A 61 13.55 21.85 4.68
CA SER A 61 12.87 21.48 5.92
C SER A 61 12.98 19.99 6.22
N LEU A 62 12.82 19.15 5.18
CA LEU A 62 13.00 17.72 5.30
C LEU A 62 14.47 17.34 5.56
N ARG A 63 15.42 17.96 4.84
CA ARG A 63 16.86 17.74 5.06
C ARG A 63 17.26 17.99 6.52
N GLU A 64 16.84 19.12 7.08
CA GLU A 64 17.13 19.49 8.48
C GLU A 64 16.47 18.52 9.47
N ALA A 65 15.22 18.11 9.23
CA ALA A 65 14.54 17.13 10.07
C ALA A 65 15.30 15.79 10.11
N ILE A 66 15.80 15.32 8.96
CA ILE A 66 16.58 14.08 8.87
C ILE A 66 17.91 14.19 9.62
N ILE A 67 18.60 15.32 9.51
CA ILE A 67 19.85 15.58 10.23
C ILE A 67 19.61 15.55 11.75
N GLN A 68 18.54 16.18 12.23
CA GLN A 68 18.18 16.18 13.64
C GLN A 68 17.87 14.77 14.16
N LEU A 69 17.19 13.94 13.36
CA LEU A 69 16.93 12.53 13.70
C LEU A 69 18.22 11.70 13.79
N LYS A 70 19.17 11.92 12.88
CA LYS A 70 20.50 11.28 12.93
C LYS A 70 21.29 11.70 14.17
N ASN A 71 21.27 12.98 14.53
CA ASN A 71 21.99 13.46 15.72
C ASN A 71 21.34 12.96 17.01
N LYS A 72 20.01 12.92 17.08
CA LYS A 72 19.26 12.41 18.24
C LYS A 72 19.46 10.91 18.49
N SER A 73 19.64 10.12 17.43
CA SER A 73 19.94 8.68 17.54
C SER A 73 21.38 8.41 17.99
N ILE A 74 22.31 9.33 17.73
CA ILE A 74 23.68 9.29 18.26
C ILE A 74 23.70 9.64 19.75
N ASP A 75 22.95 10.67 20.18
CA ASP A 75 22.93 11.12 21.59
C ASP A 75 22.27 10.10 22.56
N ILE A 76 21.30 9.31 22.10
CA ILE A 76 20.64 8.28 22.93
C ILE A 76 21.61 7.14 23.33
N SER A 77 22.71 6.97 22.60
CA SER A 77 23.75 5.98 22.94
C SER A 77 24.75 6.44 24.02
N SER A 78 24.61 7.67 24.53
CA SER A 78 25.58 8.32 25.43
C SER A 78 24.99 8.96 26.71
N SER A 79 24.14 8.24 27.48
CA SER A 79 23.79 8.45 28.92
C SER A 79 23.21 9.84 29.36
N PRO A 80 22.87 10.08 30.66
CA PRO A 80 21.84 9.54 31.56
C PRO A 80 20.71 10.56 31.94
N GLN A 81 19.71 10.08 32.70
CA GLN A 81 18.46 10.68 33.22
C GLN A 81 18.39 12.16 33.71
N LEU A 82 17.16 12.74 33.55
CA LEU A 82 16.31 13.58 34.47
C LEU A 82 15.98 15.08 34.14
N LEU A 83 14.66 15.39 34.28
CA LEU A 83 13.96 16.65 34.68
C LEU A 83 14.05 17.88 33.74
N SER A 84 13.07 18.77 33.52
CA SER A 84 11.69 19.01 33.99
C SER A 84 11.16 20.33 33.33
N ASN A 85 9.83 20.48 33.24
CA ASN A 85 9.06 21.75 33.24
C ASN A 85 9.21 22.73 32.05
N SER A 86 8.22 23.55 31.62
CA SER A 86 6.79 23.74 31.90
C SER A 86 6.30 24.92 31.04
N ASN A 87 4.98 24.95 30.77
CA ASN A 87 4.08 26.13 30.73
C ASN A 87 3.77 26.92 29.44
N ASN A 88 2.43 27.03 29.26
CA ASN A 88 1.60 28.19 28.89
C ASN A 88 1.54 28.61 27.41
N ASP A 89 0.43 29.11 26.85
CA ASP A 89 -0.98 29.24 27.24
C ASP A 89 -1.73 29.81 26.02
N ASN A 90 -3.05 29.58 25.98
CA ASN A 90 -4.10 30.49 25.51
C ASN A 90 -4.30 30.90 24.02
N SER A 91 -5.39 30.34 23.48
CA SER A 91 -6.67 31.03 23.19
C SER A 91 -6.91 31.81 21.88
N ASN A 92 -7.98 31.36 21.21
CA ASN A 92 -9.18 32.09 20.76
C ASN A 92 -9.22 32.95 19.46
N SER A 93 -10.15 32.50 18.60
CA SER A 93 -11.29 33.26 18.05
C SER A 93 -11.21 33.81 16.61
N SER A 94 -11.94 33.12 15.73
CA SER A 94 -13.03 33.58 14.83
C SER A 94 -13.03 35.01 14.27
N ASN A 95 -13.20 35.16 12.94
CA ASN A 95 -14.44 35.72 12.33
C ASN A 95 -14.44 35.81 10.79
N ASN A 96 -15.58 35.37 10.22
CA ASN A 96 -16.46 35.98 9.20
C ASN A 96 -16.07 36.22 7.72
N ASN A 97 -16.92 35.63 6.85
CA ASN A 97 -17.75 36.19 5.74
C ASN A 97 -17.09 37.08 4.65
N SER A 98 -17.51 37.14 3.38
CA SER A 98 -18.55 36.52 2.54
C SER A 98 -18.35 37.06 1.10
N SER A 99 -18.71 36.23 0.11
CA SER A 99 -19.32 36.50 -1.21
C SER A 99 -18.82 37.62 -2.14
N ASN A 100 -18.71 37.28 -3.44
CA ASN A 100 -19.55 37.84 -4.51
C ASN A 100 -19.43 37.08 -5.85
N ASP A 101 -20.58 36.75 -6.43
CA ASP A 101 -20.82 36.22 -7.78
C ASP A 101 -21.07 37.35 -8.80
N ILE A 102 -20.73 37.13 -10.08
CA ILE A 102 -21.25 37.84 -11.29
C ILE A 102 -21.23 36.84 -12.48
N ILE A 103 -22.35 36.26 -12.94
CA ILE A 103 -23.31 36.67 -14.02
C ILE A 103 -22.66 36.72 -15.44
N ILE A 104 -22.80 35.69 -16.31
CA ILE A 104 -23.85 35.38 -17.34
C ILE A 104 -23.69 36.09 -18.72
N ASN A 105 -24.03 35.34 -19.79
CA ASN A 105 -24.52 35.69 -21.16
C ASN A 105 -23.53 35.54 -22.34
N ASN A 106 -23.90 35.15 -23.57
CA ASN A 106 -25.10 34.51 -24.13
C ASN A 106 -24.80 34.13 -25.61
N ASN A 107 -25.60 33.19 -26.14
CA ASN A 107 -26.18 33.17 -27.50
C ASN A 107 -25.44 32.68 -28.78
N ASN A 108 -26.18 31.75 -29.43
CA ASN A 108 -26.51 31.65 -30.87
C ASN A 108 -25.43 31.13 -31.85
N SER A 109 -25.70 30.36 -32.91
CA SER A 109 -26.94 29.87 -33.54
C SER A 109 -26.59 28.86 -34.65
N SER A 110 -27.41 27.81 -34.76
CA SER A 110 -28.08 27.25 -35.96
C SER A 110 -27.39 27.13 -37.34
N ILE A 111 -27.57 25.92 -37.93
CA ILE A 111 -27.94 25.55 -39.33
C ILE A 111 -27.02 24.57 -40.07
N SER A 112 -27.72 23.55 -40.57
CA SER A 112 -27.43 22.38 -41.40
C SER A 112 -26.44 22.48 -42.56
N SER A 113 -25.81 21.34 -42.88
CA SER A 113 -25.68 20.88 -44.26
C SER A 113 -25.49 19.35 -44.37
N ILE A 114 -25.92 18.85 -45.51
CA ILE A 114 -26.16 17.46 -45.92
C ILE A 114 -24.92 16.85 -46.59
N SER A 115 -24.83 15.51 -46.52
CA SER A 115 -24.08 14.59 -47.42
C SER A 115 -22.55 14.53 -47.35
N ASN A 116 -21.98 13.37 -47.06
CA ASN A 116 -21.72 12.33 -48.08
C ASN A 116 -20.90 11.18 -47.48
N ASN A 117 -21.27 9.96 -47.88
CA ASN A 117 -20.46 8.76 -47.77
C ASN A 117 -19.06 8.99 -48.35
N ASN A 118 -18.03 8.63 -47.60
CA ASN A 118 -16.81 8.07 -48.16
C ASN A 118 -16.23 7.05 -47.18
N ASN A 119 -16.38 5.78 -47.55
CA ASN A 119 -15.57 4.68 -47.05
C ASN A 119 -14.10 5.02 -47.22
N ASN A 120 -13.38 5.16 -46.12
CA ASN A 120 -11.95 4.96 -46.08
C ASN A 120 -11.62 4.28 -44.75
N ASN A 121 -11.18 3.03 -44.85
CA ASN A 121 -10.53 2.29 -43.78
C ASN A 121 -9.36 3.13 -43.23
N LYS A 122 -9.58 3.75 -42.09
CA LYS A 122 -8.55 4.13 -41.13
C LYS A 122 -9.02 3.53 -39.81
N GLU A 123 -8.21 2.63 -39.26
CA GLU A 123 -8.34 2.19 -37.88
C GLU A 123 -8.58 3.41 -37.01
N SER A 124 -9.81 3.55 -36.54
CA SER A 124 -10.16 4.52 -35.54
C SER A 124 -9.42 4.10 -34.28
N ILE A 125 -8.42 4.88 -33.89
CA ILE A 125 -7.97 4.94 -32.52
C ILE A 125 -9.20 5.37 -31.72
N GLU A 126 -9.92 4.40 -31.20
CA GLU A 126 -11.00 4.63 -30.25
C GLU A 126 -10.36 5.40 -29.09
N PRO A 127 -10.83 6.61 -28.75
CA PRO A 127 -10.27 7.34 -27.63
C PRO A 127 -10.45 6.47 -26.39
N ASP A 128 -9.34 6.00 -25.84
CA ASP A 128 -9.28 5.13 -24.67
C ASP A 128 -10.18 5.75 -23.59
N LEU A 129 -11.31 5.11 -23.30
CA LEU A 129 -12.29 5.59 -22.35
C LEU A 129 -11.55 5.93 -21.05
N PRO A 130 -11.79 7.11 -20.42
CA PRO A 130 -11.06 7.50 -19.24
C PRO A 130 -11.17 6.40 -18.19
N LYS A 131 -10.00 5.85 -17.81
CA LYS A 131 -9.89 4.74 -16.87
C LYS A 131 -10.70 5.09 -15.63
N THR A 132 -11.75 4.33 -15.33
CA THR A 132 -12.74 4.66 -14.29
C THR A 132 -12.25 4.39 -12.88
N THR A 133 -11.02 3.89 -12.76
CA THR A 133 -10.36 3.54 -11.51
C THR A 133 -8.92 4.04 -11.48
N TYR A 134 -8.40 4.19 -10.28
CA TYR A 134 -7.01 4.53 -10.03
C TYR A 134 -6.46 3.76 -8.82
N VAL A 135 -5.15 3.51 -8.81
CA VAL A 135 -4.44 2.86 -7.71
C VAL A 135 -3.60 3.89 -6.97
N ARG A 136 -3.67 3.89 -5.65
CA ARG A 136 -2.80 4.69 -4.78
C ARG A 136 -2.60 4.02 -3.43
N GLU A 137 -1.64 4.52 -2.65
CA GLU A 137 -1.56 4.14 -1.24
C GLU A 137 -2.78 4.64 -0.49
N ILE A 138 -3.24 3.82 0.46
CA ILE A 138 -4.31 4.21 1.37
C ILE A 138 -3.72 5.09 2.47
N ILE A 139 -4.59 5.85 3.12
CA ILE A 139 -4.23 6.69 4.28
C ILE A 139 -4.91 6.13 5.54
N GLU A 140 -4.42 6.50 6.72
CA GLU A 140 -4.89 5.99 8.02
C GLU A 140 -6.43 6.03 8.16
N ARG A 141 -7.07 7.13 7.76
CA ARG A 141 -8.55 7.26 7.82
C ARG A 141 -9.33 6.24 6.99
N GLU A 142 -8.67 5.56 6.05
CA GLU A 142 -9.26 4.52 5.18
C GLU A 142 -9.03 3.10 5.71
N ALA A 143 -8.26 2.93 6.80
CA ALA A 143 -7.93 1.61 7.35
C ALA A 143 -9.19 0.80 7.69
N LYS A 144 -10.21 1.45 8.26
CA LYS A 144 -11.48 0.79 8.60
C LYS A 144 -12.29 0.36 7.37
N GLU A 145 -12.29 1.16 6.31
CA GLU A 145 -12.90 0.79 5.03
C GLU A 145 -12.17 -0.42 4.45
N GLY A 146 -10.84 -0.38 4.41
CA GLY A 146 -10.00 -1.49 3.96
C GLY A 146 -10.24 -2.77 4.77
N ALA A 147 -10.37 -2.67 6.09
CA ALA A 147 -10.63 -3.83 6.96
C ALA A 147 -11.99 -4.47 6.66
N THR A 148 -13.02 -3.65 6.45
CA THR A 148 -14.36 -4.11 6.07
C THR A 148 -14.31 -4.82 4.72
N LEU A 149 -13.62 -4.22 3.74
CA LEU A 149 -13.42 -4.81 2.42
C LEU A 149 -12.71 -6.16 2.50
N ILE A 150 -11.65 -6.28 3.30
CA ILE A 150 -10.94 -7.58 3.47
C ILE A 150 -11.92 -8.62 4.01
N VAL A 151 -12.68 -8.32 5.05
CA VAL A 151 -13.62 -9.29 5.65
C VAL A 151 -14.72 -9.68 4.66
N ASP A 152 -15.31 -8.71 3.96
CA ASP A 152 -16.34 -8.97 2.96
C ASP A 152 -15.84 -9.88 1.84
N SER A 153 -14.59 -9.67 1.41
CA SER A 153 -13.98 -10.45 0.33
C SER A 153 -13.46 -11.82 0.75
N THR A 154 -12.96 -11.95 1.98
CA THR A 154 -12.19 -13.12 2.41
C THR A 154 -12.92 -13.97 3.44
N SER A 155 -14.13 -13.59 3.86
CA SER A 155 -14.87 -14.30 4.91
C SER A 155 -14.94 -15.80 4.68
N ASN A 156 -15.12 -16.27 3.44
CA ASN A 156 -15.21 -17.70 3.13
C ASN A 156 -13.86 -18.36 2.76
N GLU A 157 -12.76 -17.61 2.74
CA GLU A 157 -11.43 -18.13 2.45
C GLU A 157 -10.90 -18.97 3.61
N VAL A 158 -9.99 -19.90 3.30
CA VAL A 158 -9.60 -20.98 4.21
C VAL A 158 -9.02 -20.46 5.53
N PHE A 159 -8.23 -19.39 5.49
CA PHE A 159 -7.59 -18.81 6.68
C PHE A 159 -8.60 -18.05 7.56
N MET A 160 -9.41 -17.17 6.98
CA MET A 160 -10.43 -16.43 7.73
C MET A 160 -11.49 -17.35 8.30
N ASN A 161 -11.87 -18.40 7.56
CA ASN A 161 -12.74 -19.44 8.06
C ASN A 161 -12.08 -20.29 9.16
N PHE A 162 -10.79 -20.58 9.07
CA PHE A 162 -10.08 -21.27 10.15
C PHE A 162 -10.03 -20.42 11.43
N PHE A 163 -9.74 -19.12 11.33
CA PHE A 163 -9.65 -18.20 12.48
C PHE A 163 -11.01 -17.97 13.15
N PHE A 164 -12.01 -17.58 12.35
CA PHE A 164 -13.28 -17.04 12.85
C PHE A 164 -14.50 -17.91 12.49
N GLY A 165 -14.28 -19.08 11.89
CA GLY A 165 -15.27 -20.07 11.45
C GLY A 165 -16.49 -20.25 12.36
N ASN A 166 -16.19 -20.44 13.64
CA ASN A 166 -17.08 -21.02 14.64
C ASN A 166 -17.34 -20.05 15.81
N VAL A 167 -17.32 -18.74 15.57
CA VAL A 167 -17.59 -17.72 16.61
C VAL A 167 -18.70 -16.77 16.17
N TYR A 168 -19.59 -16.39 17.10
CA TYR A 168 -20.74 -15.53 16.79
C TYR A 168 -20.32 -14.12 16.34
N TYR A 169 -19.17 -13.63 16.83
CA TYR A 169 -18.60 -12.33 16.49
C TYR A 169 -17.65 -12.40 15.28
N ARG A 170 -17.80 -13.38 14.39
CA ARG A 170 -16.92 -13.59 13.24
C ARG A 170 -16.64 -12.30 12.45
N THR A 171 -17.70 -11.57 12.09
CA THR A 171 -17.58 -10.35 11.30
C THR A 171 -16.92 -9.23 12.08
N SER A 172 -17.40 -8.91 13.29
CA SER A 172 -16.84 -7.81 14.09
C SER A 172 -15.41 -8.09 14.55
N GLY A 173 -15.11 -9.31 14.97
CA GLY A 173 -13.78 -9.76 15.34
C GLY A 173 -12.82 -9.81 14.14
N GLY A 174 -13.31 -10.24 12.97
CA GLY A 174 -12.56 -10.20 11.72
C GLY A 174 -12.23 -8.76 11.29
N ILE A 175 -13.20 -7.85 11.35
CA ILE A 175 -13.00 -6.43 10.98
C ILE A 175 -11.97 -5.81 11.92
N TRP A 176 -12.09 -6.05 13.22
CA TRP A 176 -11.12 -5.55 14.19
C TRP A 176 -9.72 -6.09 13.92
N TYR A 177 -9.59 -7.38 13.64
CA TYR A 177 -8.31 -8.01 13.30
C TYR A 177 -7.70 -7.40 12.03
N CYS A 178 -8.46 -7.32 10.93
CA CYS A 178 -7.99 -6.74 9.68
C CYS A 178 -7.64 -5.25 9.84
N HIS A 179 -8.38 -4.52 10.66
CA HIS A 179 -8.06 -3.13 10.98
C HIS A 179 -6.74 -3.01 11.71
N ALA A 180 -6.51 -3.83 12.76
CA ALA A 180 -5.23 -3.86 13.47
C ALA A 180 -4.05 -4.26 12.56
N MET A 181 -4.28 -5.17 11.60
CA MET A 181 -3.27 -5.52 10.59
C MET A 181 -2.95 -4.35 9.66
N ILE A 182 -3.96 -3.62 9.18
CA ILE A 182 -3.76 -2.46 8.29
C ILE A 182 -3.03 -1.33 9.04
N GLU A 183 -3.46 -1.01 10.26
CA GLU A 183 -2.81 -0.02 11.14
C GLU A 183 -1.33 -0.35 11.39
N TYR A 184 -1.03 -1.64 11.58
CA TYR A 184 0.35 -2.09 11.68
C TYR A 184 1.08 -1.96 10.33
N ALA A 185 0.44 -2.35 9.23
CA ALA A 185 1.01 -2.32 7.90
C ALA A 185 1.32 -0.90 7.41
N LEU A 186 0.49 0.09 7.74
CA LEU A 186 0.74 1.48 7.36
C LEU A 186 2.10 2.01 7.88
N LYS A 187 2.59 1.48 9.00
CA LYS A 187 3.84 1.92 9.65
C LYS A 187 5.10 1.17 9.18
N ARG A 188 4.93 0.03 8.47
CA ARG A 188 6.01 -0.96 8.26
C ARG A 188 5.99 -1.61 6.88
N ALA A 189 4.93 -1.38 6.11
CA ALA A 189 4.66 -1.99 4.83
C ALA A 189 4.05 -0.94 3.91
N ARG A 190 3.68 -1.35 2.71
CA ARG A 190 3.00 -0.51 1.74
C ARG A 190 1.61 -1.06 1.51
N VAL A 191 0.60 -0.20 1.63
CA VAL A 191 -0.80 -0.59 1.52
C VAL A 191 -1.43 0.18 0.39
N TRP A 192 -1.73 -0.51 -0.71
CA TRP A 192 -2.36 0.08 -1.89
C TRP A 192 -3.84 -0.26 -1.94
N GLY A 193 -4.65 0.71 -2.33
CA GLY A 193 -6.04 0.54 -2.70
C GLY A 193 -6.25 0.82 -4.18
N ILE A 194 -7.23 0.14 -4.78
CA ILE A 194 -7.80 0.52 -6.07
C ILE A 194 -9.16 1.17 -5.83
N PHE A 195 -9.35 2.37 -6.37
CA PHE A 195 -10.49 3.24 -6.08
C PHE A 195 -11.27 3.56 -7.34
N GLN A 196 -12.58 3.76 -7.17
CA GLN A 196 -13.45 4.28 -8.23
C GLN A 196 -13.34 5.81 -8.32
N ASN A 197 -13.10 6.37 -9.51
CA ASN A 197 -12.85 7.81 -9.71
C ASN A 197 -13.93 8.72 -9.12
N ASN A 198 -15.21 8.39 -9.35
CA ASN A 198 -16.32 9.31 -9.05
C ASN A 198 -16.74 9.30 -7.58
N SER A 199 -16.47 8.23 -6.86
CA SER A 199 -16.95 8.01 -5.49
C SER A 199 -15.82 7.90 -4.47
N ASN A 200 -14.58 7.77 -4.91
CA ASN A 200 -13.44 7.37 -4.08
C ASN A 200 -13.70 6.10 -3.25
N LYS A 201 -14.64 5.25 -3.69
CA LYS A 201 -14.91 3.98 -3.03
C LYS A 201 -13.79 2.99 -3.31
N MET A 202 -13.26 2.37 -2.26
CA MET A 202 -12.26 1.31 -2.39
C MET A 202 -12.91 0.05 -2.99
N LEU A 203 -12.31 -0.47 -4.05
CA LEU A 203 -12.74 -1.68 -4.76
C LEU A 203 -11.85 -2.88 -4.48
N GLY A 204 -10.64 -2.65 -3.99
CA GLY A 204 -9.68 -3.68 -3.60
C GLY A 204 -8.52 -3.09 -2.81
N ILE A 205 -7.82 -3.94 -2.08
CA ILE A 205 -6.70 -3.59 -1.21
C ILE A 205 -5.59 -4.64 -1.33
N MET A 206 -4.35 -4.17 -1.20
CA MET A 206 -3.16 -5.00 -1.21
C MET A 206 -2.19 -4.49 -0.14
N ILE A 207 -1.67 -5.42 0.66
CA ILE A 207 -0.63 -5.17 1.67
C ILE A 207 0.63 -5.88 1.20
N CYS A 208 1.73 -5.13 1.03
CA CYS A 208 3.03 -5.71 0.72
C CYS A 208 4.15 -5.18 1.62
N GLN A 209 4.95 -6.08 2.14
CA GLN A 209 6.20 -5.74 2.81
C GLN A 209 7.33 -5.54 1.80
N PRO A 210 8.09 -4.44 1.87
CA PRO A 210 9.20 -4.17 0.98
C PRO A 210 10.40 -5.09 1.25
N PRO A 211 11.35 -5.21 0.30
CA PRO A 211 12.61 -5.92 0.52
C PRO A 211 13.35 -5.34 1.73
N ASN A 212 13.97 -6.21 2.52
CA ASN A 212 14.72 -5.91 3.77
C ASN A 212 13.88 -5.65 5.03
N GLU A 213 12.56 -5.52 4.93
CA GLU A 213 11.71 -5.56 6.11
C GLU A 213 11.48 -7.03 6.49
N THR A 214 12.02 -7.44 7.64
CA THR A 214 11.88 -8.81 8.15
C THR A 214 11.19 -8.83 9.50
N GLY A 215 10.20 -9.72 9.61
CA GLY A 215 9.52 -10.03 10.86
C GLY A 215 8.50 -8.98 11.34
N ILE A 216 7.47 -9.47 12.03
CA ILE A 216 6.57 -8.63 12.81
C ILE A 216 7.17 -8.46 14.21
N SER A 217 7.40 -7.20 14.62
CA SER A 217 7.72 -6.93 16.01
C SER A 217 6.45 -7.09 16.85
N ILE A 218 6.39 -8.15 17.67
CA ILE A 218 5.28 -8.41 18.60
C ILE A 218 4.99 -7.17 19.46
N TYR A 219 6.04 -6.46 19.89
CA TYR A 219 5.91 -5.22 20.65
C TYR A 219 5.19 -4.11 19.87
N GLN A 220 5.48 -3.96 18.58
CA GLN A 220 4.80 -2.98 17.73
C GLN A 220 3.36 -3.41 17.42
N MET A 221 3.11 -4.71 17.29
CA MET A 221 1.76 -5.27 17.19
C MET A 221 0.94 -4.93 18.46
N ILE A 222 1.54 -5.11 19.64
CA ILE A 222 0.96 -4.71 20.93
C ILE A 222 0.61 -3.22 20.95
N LYS A 223 1.51 -2.35 20.45
CA LYS A 223 1.27 -0.91 20.32
C LYS A 223 0.19 -0.54 19.29
N SER A 224 -0.03 -1.33 18.25
CA SER A 224 -1.09 -1.10 17.25
C SER A 224 -2.47 -1.57 17.71
N GLY A 225 -2.64 -1.85 19.00
CA GLY A 225 -3.93 -2.18 19.61
C GLY A 225 -4.11 -3.65 19.98
N MET A 226 -3.11 -4.53 19.76
CA MET A 226 -3.24 -5.97 20.08
C MET A 226 -3.45 -6.28 21.57
N LEU A 227 -3.19 -5.35 22.49
CA LEU A 227 -3.52 -5.53 23.92
C LEU A 227 -5.01 -5.81 24.15
N ALA A 228 -5.88 -5.19 23.34
CA ALA A 228 -7.31 -5.40 23.40
C ALA A 228 -7.80 -6.59 22.54
N ALA A 229 -6.89 -7.33 21.87
CA ALA A 229 -7.26 -8.41 20.96
C ALA A 229 -8.17 -9.47 21.59
N PRO A 230 -7.92 -9.97 22.82
CA PRO A 230 -8.82 -10.94 23.44
C PRO A 230 -10.25 -10.44 23.61
N LEU A 231 -10.44 -9.13 23.84
CA LEU A 231 -11.76 -8.53 24.04
C LEU A 231 -12.55 -8.37 22.74
N HIS A 232 -11.86 -8.14 21.62
CA HIS A 232 -12.49 -7.89 20.32
C HIS A 232 -12.65 -9.14 19.45
N MET A 233 -11.66 -10.03 19.43
CA MET A 233 -11.65 -11.23 18.58
C MET A 233 -11.64 -12.55 19.35
N GLY A 234 -11.59 -12.50 20.68
CA GLY A 234 -11.58 -13.69 21.53
C GLY A 234 -10.24 -14.43 21.56
N VAL A 235 -10.02 -15.16 22.66
CA VAL A 235 -8.74 -15.86 22.92
C VAL A 235 -8.48 -16.99 21.92
N LYS A 236 -9.52 -17.77 21.54
CA LYS A 236 -9.35 -18.92 20.64
C LYS A 236 -8.96 -18.49 19.21
N PRO A 237 -9.65 -17.54 18.55
CA PRO A 237 -9.21 -17.02 17.25
C PRO A 237 -7.83 -16.36 17.31
N LEU A 238 -7.53 -15.60 18.35
CA LEU A 238 -6.20 -15.00 18.55
C LEU A 238 -5.09 -16.06 18.61
N ALA A 239 -5.28 -17.14 19.37
CA ALA A 239 -4.31 -18.23 19.44
C ALA A 239 -4.09 -18.92 18.09
N LYS A 240 -5.14 -19.07 17.27
CA LYS A 240 -5.02 -19.60 15.90
C LYS A 240 -4.20 -18.67 15.01
N VAL A 241 -4.52 -17.38 15.02
CA VAL A 241 -3.78 -16.36 14.25
C VAL A 241 -2.30 -16.36 14.61
N LEU A 242 -1.95 -16.30 15.90
CA LEU A 242 -0.55 -16.25 16.33
C LEU A 242 0.23 -17.51 15.93
N ARG A 243 -0.36 -18.70 16.08
CA ARG A 243 0.27 -19.97 15.69
C ARG A 243 0.43 -20.10 14.18
N THR A 244 -0.59 -19.70 13.42
CA THR A 244 -0.52 -19.70 11.95
C THR A 244 0.54 -18.71 11.49
N TYR A 245 0.61 -17.51 12.06
CA TYR A 245 1.65 -16.53 11.75
C TYR A 245 3.06 -17.07 12.03
N GLU A 246 3.30 -17.66 13.20
CA GLU A 246 4.61 -18.25 13.52
C GLU A 246 5.01 -19.34 12.51
N PHE A 247 4.06 -20.15 12.07
CA PHE A 247 4.28 -21.18 11.07
C PHE A 247 4.58 -20.58 9.68
N THR A 248 3.75 -19.66 9.19
CA THR A 248 3.92 -19.06 7.87
C THR A 248 5.19 -18.21 7.79
N GLU A 249 5.55 -17.51 8.87
CA GLU A 249 6.82 -16.76 8.96
C GLU A 249 8.05 -17.68 8.86
N LYS A 250 8.04 -18.84 9.54
CA LYS A 250 9.12 -19.84 9.39
C LYS A 250 9.23 -20.36 7.95
N VAL A 251 8.09 -20.60 7.31
CA VAL A 251 8.02 -21.03 5.90
C VAL A 251 8.54 -19.94 4.97
N HIS A 252 8.13 -18.69 5.19
CA HIS A 252 8.59 -17.52 4.46
C HIS A 252 10.10 -17.36 4.55
N GLN A 253 10.67 -17.34 5.75
CA GLN A 253 12.12 -17.25 5.95
C GLN A 253 12.88 -18.41 5.31
N GLN A 254 12.33 -19.63 5.39
CA GLN A 254 12.94 -20.82 4.79
C GLN A 254 13.07 -20.69 3.26
N HIS A 255 12.02 -20.25 2.58
CA HIS A 255 11.98 -20.22 1.10
C HIS A 255 12.56 -18.95 0.48
N THR A 256 12.67 -17.89 1.26
CA THR A 256 13.21 -16.60 0.81
C THR A 256 14.64 -16.34 1.26
N ARG A 257 15.28 -17.30 1.97
CA ARG A 257 16.66 -17.16 2.44
C ARG A 257 17.61 -16.78 1.30
N GLY A 258 18.28 -15.65 1.46
CA GLY A 258 19.24 -15.11 0.49
C GLY A 258 18.61 -14.47 -0.75
N LYS A 259 17.28 -14.30 -0.79
CA LYS A 259 16.56 -13.65 -1.89
C LYS A 259 15.88 -12.39 -1.38
N LEU A 260 16.33 -11.23 -1.82
CA LEU A 260 15.57 -9.99 -1.64
C LEU A 260 14.24 -10.11 -2.38
N HIS A 261 13.15 -9.73 -1.73
CA HIS A 261 11.83 -9.91 -2.28
C HIS A 261 10.80 -8.96 -1.65
N TRP A 262 9.77 -8.63 -2.43
CA TRP A 262 8.50 -8.12 -1.90
C TRP A 262 7.66 -9.29 -1.38
N TYR A 263 7.10 -9.16 -0.19
CA TYR A 263 6.13 -10.14 0.33
C TYR A 263 4.71 -9.56 0.21
N ILE A 264 3.86 -10.21 -0.58
CA ILE A 264 2.44 -9.88 -0.72
C ILE A 264 1.68 -10.66 0.35
N ASN A 265 1.41 -10.03 1.49
CA ASN A 265 0.71 -10.63 2.63
C ASN A 265 -0.80 -10.76 2.38
N CYS A 266 -1.36 -9.79 1.65
CA CYS A 266 -2.78 -9.75 1.36
C CYS A 266 -3.00 -9.05 0.01
N ILE A 267 -3.85 -9.62 -0.83
CA ILE A 267 -4.43 -8.95 -1.97
C ILE A 267 -5.87 -9.42 -2.12
N THR A 268 -6.81 -8.50 -2.19
CA THR A 268 -8.22 -8.85 -2.37
C THR A 268 -9.00 -7.75 -3.06
N VAL A 269 -10.09 -8.15 -3.70
CA VAL A 269 -11.01 -7.28 -4.44
C VAL A 269 -12.42 -7.57 -3.93
N HIS A 270 -13.23 -6.52 -3.81
CA HIS A 270 -14.62 -6.61 -3.38
C HIS A 270 -15.36 -7.71 -4.17
N PRO A 271 -16.19 -8.58 -3.54
CA PRO A 271 -16.78 -9.74 -4.21
C PRO A 271 -17.50 -9.42 -5.53
N SER A 272 -18.27 -8.32 -5.56
CA SER A 272 -19.00 -7.89 -6.76
C SER A 272 -18.12 -7.32 -7.89
N LYS A 273 -16.81 -7.25 -7.69
CA LYS A 273 -15.81 -6.68 -8.60
C LYS A 273 -14.70 -7.68 -8.95
N GLN A 274 -14.80 -8.91 -8.49
CA GLN A 274 -13.86 -9.97 -8.85
C GLN A 274 -13.95 -10.33 -10.34
N LYS A 275 -12.86 -10.90 -10.88
CA LYS A 275 -12.74 -11.29 -12.30
C LYS A 275 -12.89 -10.11 -13.29
N SER A 276 -12.75 -8.87 -12.81
CA SER A 276 -12.81 -7.64 -13.64
C SER A 276 -11.44 -7.00 -13.89
N GLY A 277 -10.34 -7.71 -13.63
CA GLY A 277 -8.97 -7.20 -13.86
C GLY A 277 -8.38 -6.35 -12.73
N TYR A 278 -9.19 -5.89 -11.77
CA TYR A 278 -8.71 -5.02 -10.68
C TYR A 278 -7.60 -5.63 -9.82
N GLY A 279 -7.61 -6.95 -9.57
CA GLY A 279 -6.53 -7.62 -8.86
C GLY A 279 -5.21 -7.56 -9.64
N LYS A 280 -5.26 -7.74 -10.97
CA LYS A 280 -4.10 -7.62 -11.86
C LYS A 280 -3.59 -6.19 -11.93
N GLU A 281 -4.49 -5.21 -11.97
CA GLU A 281 -4.11 -3.79 -11.93
C GLU A 281 -3.41 -3.43 -10.62
N LEU A 282 -3.96 -3.85 -9.47
CA LEU A 282 -3.42 -3.57 -8.16
C LEU A 282 -2.02 -4.20 -7.96
N ILE A 283 -1.90 -5.51 -8.20
CA ILE A 283 -0.62 -6.23 -8.05
C ILE A 283 0.45 -5.76 -9.03
N SER A 284 0.06 -5.26 -10.21
CA SER A 284 1.03 -4.74 -11.19
C SER A 284 1.92 -3.63 -10.62
N THR A 285 1.45 -2.91 -9.60
CA THR A 285 2.22 -1.90 -8.88
C THR A 285 3.46 -2.52 -8.24
N VAL A 286 3.29 -3.57 -7.44
CA VAL A 286 4.41 -4.23 -6.75
C VAL A 286 5.28 -5.04 -7.71
N LEU A 287 4.70 -5.66 -8.75
CA LEU A 287 5.49 -6.40 -9.73
C LEU A 287 6.45 -5.50 -10.50
N ARG A 288 6.00 -4.31 -10.92
CA ARG A 288 6.87 -3.32 -11.57
C ARG A 288 7.99 -2.84 -10.65
N LEU A 289 7.68 -2.62 -9.36
CA LEU A 289 8.70 -2.27 -8.37
C LEU A 289 9.74 -3.38 -8.24
N ALA A 290 9.29 -4.62 -8.08
CA ALA A 290 10.17 -5.78 -7.97
C ALA A 290 11.07 -5.96 -9.19
N ASP A 291 10.51 -5.84 -10.40
CA ASP A 291 11.26 -5.92 -11.66
C ASP A 291 12.30 -4.79 -11.75
N SER A 292 11.92 -3.55 -11.43
CA SER A 292 12.84 -2.40 -11.45
C SER A 292 13.99 -2.52 -10.44
N GLN A 293 13.72 -3.12 -9.29
CA GLN A 293 14.68 -3.32 -8.20
C GLN A 293 15.49 -4.62 -8.38
N ARG A 294 15.16 -5.44 -9.38
CA ARG A 294 15.74 -6.77 -9.60
C ARG A 294 15.63 -7.67 -8.36
N VAL A 295 14.47 -7.64 -7.71
CA VAL A 295 14.14 -8.46 -6.54
C VAL A 295 12.96 -9.38 -6.84
N HIS A 296 12.81 -10.44 -6.06
CA HIS A 296 11.70 -11.39 -6.25
C HIS A 296 10.37 -10.84 -5.71
N CYS A 297 9.27 -11.54 -6.01
CA CYS A 297 8.06 -11.46 -5.20
C CYS A 297 7.78 -12.81 -4.54
N TYR A 298 7.23 -12.78 -3.34
CA TYR A 298 6.83 -13.93 -2.54
C TYR A 298 5.39 -13.75 -2.06
N THR A 299 4.63 -14.84 -2.02
CA THR A 299 3.29 -14.86 -1.41
C THR A 299 2.93 -16.29 -1.01
N GLU A 300 2.03 -16.42 -0.02
CA GLU A 300 1.28 -17.66 0.19
C GLU A 300 -0.16 -17.50 -0.30
N CYS A 301 -0.72 -18.55 -0.91
CA CYS A 301 -2.10 -18.53 -1.35
C CYS A 301 -2.79 -19.88 -1.16
N ASP A 302 -4.11 -19.88 -1.15
CA ASP A 302 -4.90 -21.11 -1.19
C ASP A 302 -5.03 -21.65 -2.63
N LYS A 303 -5.78 -22.74 -2.80
CA LYS A 303 -6.02 -23.33 -4.12
C LYS A 303 -6.86 -22.42 -5.04
N ALA A 304 -7.77 -21.63 -4.48
CA ALA A 304 -8.69 -20.79 -5.24
C ALA A 304 -7.99 -19.59 -5.88
N SER A 305 -6.93 -19.08 -5.24
CA SER A 305 -6.10 -17.98 -5.77
C SER A 305 -4.93 -18.43 -6.64
N LEU A 306 -4.66 -19.74 -6.75
CA LEU A 306 -3.47 -20.25 -7.43
C LEU A 306 -3.39 -19.80 -8.90
N ASP A 307 -4.49 -19.96 -9.65
CA ASP A 307 -4.54 -19.62 -11.07
C ASP A 307 -4.29 -18.11 -11.31
N PHE A 308 -4.75 -17.26 -10.38
CA PHE A 308 -4.50 -15.82 -10.43
C PHE A 308 -3.00 -15.53 -10.38
N PHE A 309 -2.28 -16.08 -9.41
CA PHE A 309 -0.84 -15.84 -9.28
C PHE A 309 -0.02 -16.50 -10.39
N THR A 310 -0.36 -17.72 -10.81
CA THR A 310 0.37 -18.38 -11.91
C THR A 310 0.20 -17.65 -13.23
N SER A 311 -0.94 -16.98 -13.46
CA SER A 311 -1.14 -16.11 -14.64
C SER A 311 -0.26 -14.85 -14.65
N LEU A 312 0.43 -14.59 -13.54
CA LEU A 312 1.33 -13.44 -13.33
C LEU A 312 2.78 -13.89 -13.15
N ASP A 313 3.14 -15.06 -13.69
CA ASP A 313 4.49 -15.65 -13.68
C ASP A 313 5.02 -16.02 -12.30
N PHE A 314 4.13 -16.18 -11.31
CA PHE A 314 4.50 -16.87 -10.08
C PHE A 314 4.58 -18.38 -10.33
N TYR A 315 5.66 -18.98 -9.88
CA TYR A 315 5.83 -20.43 -9.86
C TYR A 315 5.65 -20.99 -8.45
N ILE A 316 5.16 -22.22 -8.38
CA ILE A 316 5.00 -22.95 -7.12
C ILE A 316 6.38 -23.36 -6.62
N VAL A 317 6.75 -22.90 -5.42
CA VAL A 317 7.94 -23.38 -4.71
C VAL A 317 7.60 -24.65 -3.95
N LYS A 318 6.48 -24.64 -3.21
CA LYS A 318 6.07 -25.76 -2.37
C LYS A 318 4.59 -25.71 -2.04
N TYR A 319 3.96 -26.87 -1.90
CA TYR A 319 2.66 -27.03 -1.25
C TYR A 319 2.86 -27.51 0.19
N TYR A 320 2.18 -26.88 1.14
CA TYR A 320 2.17 -27.28 2.54
C TYR A 320 0.81 -27.87 2.88
N GLU A 321 0.83 -29.17 3.16
CA GLU A 321 -0.30 -29.91 3.72
C GLU A 321 -0.08 -30.06 5.22
N HIS A 322 -1.09 -29.73 6.02
CA HIS A 322 -1.01 -29.79 7.46
C HIS A 322 -2.35 -30.19 8.08
N GLU A 323 -2.31 -31.01 9.13
CA GLU A 323 -3.53 -31.46 9.81
C GLU A 323 -4.18 -30.34 10.65
N PHE A 324 -3.36 -29.52 11.29
CA PHE A 324 -3.82 -28.50 12.25
C PHE A 324 -3.92 -27.06 11.71
N TYR A 325 -3.46 -26.82 10.48
CA TYR A 325 -3.43 -25.49 9.86
C TYR A 325 -4.02 -25.57 8.45
N PRO A 326 -4.53 -24.47 7.90
CA PRO A 326 -4.95 -24.46 6.51
C PRO A 326 -3.80 -24.82 5.56
N ASN A 327 -4.11 -25.61 4.53
CA ASN A 327 -3.16 -25.92 3.48
C ASN A 327 -2.98 -24.71 2.56
N PHE A 328 -1.75 -24.47 2.12
CA PHE A 328 -1.43 -23.35 1.23
C PHE A 328 -0.27 -23.66 0.29
N TYR A 329 -0.19 -22.90 -0.78
CA TYR A 329 0.92 -22.88 -1.72
C TYR A 329 1.85 -21.73 -1.37
N VAL A 330 3.14 -22.02 -1.40
CA VAL A 330 4.21 -21.02 -1.41
C VAL A 330 4.56 -20.71 -2.85
N LEU A 331 4.45 -19.45 -3.23
CA LEU A 331 4.70 -18.98 -4.58
C LEU A 331 5.84 -17.97 -4.60
N MET A 332 6.60 -17.99 -5.69
CA MET A 332 7.64 -17.01 -5.97
C MET A 332 7.56 -16.53 -7.41
N ARG A 333 7.96 -15.28 -7.64
CA ARG A 333 8.18 -14.72 -8.97
C ARG A 333 9.58 -14.11 -9.03
N ALA A 334 10.35 -14.44 -10.06
CA ALA A 334 11.64 -13.80 -10.33
C ALA A 334 11.40 -12.42 -10.98
N PRO A 335 12.30 -11.44 -10.77
CA PRO A 335 12.22 -10.17 -11.49
C PRO A 335 12.36 -10.43 -12.99
N GLN A 336 11.54 -9.74 -13.79
CA GLN A 336 11.61 -9.78 -15.25
C GLN A 336 12.47 -8.62 -15.76
N GLU A 337 13.35 -8.92 -16.72
CA GLU A 337 14.02 -7.88 -17.50
C GLU A 337 12.98 -7.25 -18.43
N ARG A 338 12.75 -5.94 -18.27
CA ARG A 338 11.92 -5.21 -19.21
C ARG A 338 12.67 -5.16 -20.54
N LEU A 339 12.14 -5.81 -21.58
CA LEU A 339 12.59 -5.66 -22.96
C LEU A 339 12.37 -4.23 -23.46
#